data_AF-A0A7K6SRS8-F1
#
_entry.id   AF-A0A7K6SRS8-F1
#
_cell.length_a   1.000
_cell.length_b   1.000
_cell.length_c   1.000
_cell.angle_alpha   90.00
_cell.angle_beta   90.00
_cell.angle_gamma   90.00
#
_symmetry.space_group_name_H-M   'P 1'
#
loop_
_entity.id
_entity.type
_entity.pdbx_description
1 polymer ?
#
loop_
_entity_poly.entity_id
_entity_poly.type
_entity_poly.pdbx_seq_one_letter_code
_entity_poly.pdbx_strand_id
1 'polypeptide(L)'
;APEKATSTSNATKTFDPHQLKPDSIETERITTVLDETIAKLELSSLIRHIINSLDIFADVLGPEITNKLIEHQKLSNETEHLLASSEEGDTVRAEEQQGCLCSLEQHFKRSVRDILRLLLANPLLCRALKQESWVRELPAEEFIKAFREFRNLMLERLLTSPKEEEERIQFMQDISLQIKKTSETVRVLKAEVAAVIQTREEEIDKRVNMVQDLKTSMQELTEDSKANIQQIEQEGKKQQEEELEAYQARSARLEEEAQELEAEVDALIVEHRASELALRKRICRAEMEIANWVQKYDADMAEKQAEYEEVEAAYTKEKAELARLTEKRTLLLQEYSQIEEECRRLREKEEEALKELNIRTRAATCIQAYWKGYLVRSLYSSKKKKKGKGKGK
;
A
#
# COMPACT_ATOMS: atom_id res chain seq x y z
N ALA A 1 -12.90 -54.50 -15.68
CA ALA A 1 -14.04 -55.18 -16.33
C ALA A 1 -14.54 -56.24 -15.37
N PRO A 2 -15.82 -56.25 -14.96
CA PRO A 2 -16.39 -57.31 -14.14
C PRO A 2 -16.81 -58.50 -15.03
N GLU A 3 -16.59 -59.72 -14.54
CA GLU A 3 -17.04 -60.93 -15.22
C GLU A 3 -18.57 -60.99 -15.28
N LYS A 4 -19.11 -61.47 -16.40
CA LYS A 4 -20.55 -61.65 -16.56
C LYS A 4 -21.05 -62.71 -15.57
N ALA A 5 -21.98 -62.33 -14.71
CA ALA A 5 -22.83 -63.25 -13.95
C ALA A 5 -23.86 -63.93 -14.87
N THR A 6 -23.39 -64.72 -15.85
CA THR A 6 -24.22 -65.49 -16.80
C THR A 6 -24.64 -66.84 -16.20
N SER A 7 -25.23 -66.84 -15.00
CA SER A 7 -25.55 -68.06 -14.25
C SER A 7 -26.93 -68.08 -13.56
N THR A 8 -27.73 -67.01 -13.60
CA THR A 8 -29.08 -67.00 -12.99
C THR A 8 -30.17 -67.55 -13.90
N SER A 9 -30.04 -67.46 -15.23
CA SER A 9 -31.07 -67.89 -16.19
C SER A 9 -31.25 -69.41 -16.33
N ASN A 10 -30.31 -70.21 -15.81
CA ASN A 10 -30.38 -71.68 -15.87
C ASN A 10 -30.91 -72.31 -14.57
N ALA A 11 -30.92 -71.56 -13.46
CA ALA A 11 -31.30 -72.02 -12.12
C ALA A 11 -32.82 -72.10 -11.88
N THR A 12 -33.63 -71.58 -12.80
CA THR A 12 -35.10 -71.70 -12.77
C THR A 12 -35.62 -72.85 -13.62
N LYS A 13 -34.77 -73.47 -14.46
CA LYS A 13 -35.09 -74.66 -15.26
C LYS A 13 -34.82 -75.99 -14.53
N THR A 14 -34.22 -75.95 -13.35
CA THR A 14 -33.91 -77.11 -12.50
C THR A 14 -35.09 -77.56 -11.62
N PHE A 15 -36.31 -77.10 -11.92
CA PHE A 15 -37.51 -77.38 -11.13
C PHE A 15 -38.63 -78.05 -11.92
N ASP A 16 -38.45 -78.30 -13.22
CA ASP A 16 -39.33 -79.22 -13.97
C ASP A 16 -39.05 -80.66 -13.52
N PRO A 17 -40.06 -81.50 -13.25
CA PRO A 17 -39.87 -82.91 -12.95
C PRO A 17 -39.06 -83.60 -14.04
N HIS A 18 -38.01 -84.33 -13.67
CA HIS A 18 -37.17 -85.04 -14.65
C HIS A 18 -37.93 -86.14 -15.40
N GLN A 19 -39.03 -86.63 -14.82
CA GLN A 19 -39.96 -87.57 -15.44
C GLN A 19 -41.15 -86.82 -16.03
N LEU A 20 -41.21 -86.70 -17.36
CA LEU A 20 -42.38 -86.16 -18.09
C LEU A 20 -43.49 -87.21 -18.32
N LYS A 21 -43.33 -88.42 -17.79
CA LYS A 21 -44.27 -89.54 -17.94
C LYS A 21 -44.48 -90.27 -16.61
N PRO A 22 -45.70 -90.74 -16.32
CA PRO A 22 -45.98 -91.54 -15.15
C PRO A 22 -45.42 -92.96 -15.32
N ASP A 23 -44.27 -93.24 -14.72
CA ASP A 23 -43.65 -94.58 -14.75
C ASP A 23 -44.36 -95.60 -13.82
N SER A 24 -45.34 -95.16 -13.03
CA SER A 24 -46.15 -95.97 -12.11
C SER A 24 -47.61 -96.07 -12.57
N ILE A 25 -48.14 -97.30 -12.52
CA ILE A 25 -49.55 -97.63 -12.79
C ILE A 25 -50.49 -96.88 -11.82
N GLU A 26 -50.04 -96.63 -10.60
CA GLU A 26 -50.75 -95.85 -9.59
C GLU A 26 -50.84 -94.37 -10.00
N THR A 27 -49.76 -93.78 -10.51
CA THR A 27 -49.77 -92.40 -11.04
C THR A 27 -50.67 -92.28 -12.28
N GLU A 28 -50.65 -93.25 -13.19
CA GLU A 28 -51.60 -93.30 -14.31
C GLU A 28 -53.05 -93.41 -13.83
N ARG A 29 -53.34 -94.28 -12.84
CA ARG A 29 -54.68 -94.42 -12.24
C ARG A 29 -55.17 -93.15 -11.56
N ILE A 30 -54.32 -92.47 -10.78
CA ILE A 30 -54.69 -91.22 -10.10
C ILE A 30 -54.95 -90.13 -11.15
N THR A 31 -54.07 -90.00 -12.15
CA THR A 31 -54.22 -89.00 -13.22
C THR A 31 -55.48 -89.25 -14.05
N THR A 32 -55.74 -90.49 -14.45
CA THR A 32 -56.95 -90.87 -15.21
C THR A 32 -58.24 -90.68 -14.41
N VAL A 33 -58.25 -90.95 -13.10
CA VAL A 33 -59.40 -90.64 -12.24
C VAL A 33 -59.63 -89.12 -12.17
N LEU A 34 -58.58 -88.31 -12.02
CA LEU A 34 -58.71 -86.84 -12.02
C LEU A 34 -59.21 -86.31 -13.38
N ASP A 35 -58.68 -86.82 -14.49
CA ASP A 35 -59.09 -86.44 -15.84
C ASP A 35 -60.54 -86.89 -16.15
N GLU A 36 -60.96 -88.07 -15.67
CA GLU A 36 -62.36 -88.54 -15.76
C GLU A 36 -63.30 -87.72 -14.86
N THR A 37 -62.84 -87.29 -13.68
CA THR A 37 -63.59 -86.37 -12.80
C THR A 37 -63.76 -85.01 -13.45
N ILE A 38 -62.70 -84.43 -14.06
CA ILE A 38 -62.80 -83.20 -14.84
C ILE A 38 -63.81 -83.36 -15.98
N ALA A 39 -63.73 -84.45 -16.75
CA ALA A 39 -64.68 -84.69 -17.83
C ALA A 39 -66.14 -84.81 -17.34
N LYS A 40 -66.39 -85.48 -16.21
CA LYS A 40 -67.73 -85.58 -15.60
C LYS A 40 -68.22 -84.24 -15.06
N LEU A 41 -67.35 -83.44 -14.43
CA LEU A 41 -67.67 -82.09 -13.96
C LEU A 41 -68.05 -81.19 -15.14
N GLU A 42 -67.24 -81.17 -16.21
CA GLU A 42 -67.51 -80.46 -17.46
C GLU A 42 -68.85 -80.88 -18.09
N LEU A 43 -69.22 -82.18 -18.10
CA LEU A 43 -70.54 -82.57 -18.62
C LEU A 43 -71.67 -82.14 -17.67
N SER A 44 -71.45 -82.22 -16.35
CA SER A 44 -72.49 -81.93 -15.36
C SER A 44 -72.87 -80.45 -15.31
N SER A 45 -71.92 -79.53 -15.53
CA SER A 45 -72.19 -78.09 -15.60
C SER A 45 -73.06 -77.73 -16.81
N LEU A 46 -72.99 -78.50 -17.90
CA LEU A 46 -73.79 -78.30 -19.10
C LEU A 46 -75.25 -78.73 -18.96
N ILE A 47 -75.60 -79.62 -18.01
CA ILE A 47 -76.97 -80.17 -17.87
C ILE A 47 -77.99 -79.03 -17.69
N ARG A 48 -77.70 -78.03 -16.85
CA ARG A 48 -78.58 -76.88 -16.63
C ARG A 48 -78.75 -76.04 -17.90
N HIS A 49 -77.69 -75.87 -18.69
CA HIS A 49 -77.75 -75.10 -19.93
C HIS A 49 -78.58 -75.84 -20.99
N ILE A 50 -78.33 -77.15 -21.18
CA ILE A 50 -79.05 -78.02 -22.12
C ILE A 50 -80.56 -78.03 -21.81
N ILE A 51 -80.95 -78.03 -20.53
CA ILE A 51 -82.36 -77.97 -20.11
C ILE A 51 -83.00 -76.61 -20.45
N ASN A 52 -82.27 -75.51 -20.30
CA ASN A 52 -82.78 -74.17 -20.58
C ASN A 52 -82.98 -73.89 -22.08
N SER A 53 -82.39 -74.69 -22.96
CA SER A 53 -82.52 -74.60 -24.42
C SER A 53 -82.89 -75.96 -25.06
N LEU A 54 -83.71 -76.73 -24.35
CA LEU A 54 -84.08 -78.10 -24.74
C LEU A 54 -84.66 -78.18 -26.16
N ASP A 55 -85.41 -77.17 -26.60
CA ASP A 55 -86.00 -77.08 -27.95
C ASP A 55 -84.95 -77.14 -29.08
N ILE A 56 -83.72 -76.69 -28.82
CA ILE A 56 -82.61 -76.70 -29.80
C ILE A 56 -81.89 -78.06 -29.77
N PHE A 57 -81.83 -78.70 -28.60
CA PHE A 57 -81.06 -79.93 -28.39
C PHE A 57 -81.90 -81.21 -28.50
N ALA A 58 -83.23 -81.14 -28.46
CA ALA A 58 -84.13 -82.30 -28.41
C ALA A 58 -83.90 -83.31 -29.56
N ASP A 59 -83.71 -82.80 -30.79
CA ASP A 59 -83.43 -83.62 -31.99
C ASP A 59 -82.06 -84.31 -31.93
N VAL A 60 -81.09 -83.68 -31.28
CA VAL A 60 -79.68 -84.16 -31.19
C VAL A 60 -79.50 -85.15 -30.04
N LEU A 61 -80.23 -84.94 -28.94
CA LEU A 61 -80.21 -85.79 -27.73
C LEU A 61 -81.03 -87.08 -27.89
N GLY A 62 -82.05 -87.06 -28.73
CA GLY A 62 -82.99 -88.17 -28.91
C GLY A 62 -83.97 -88.33 -27.74
N PRO A 63 -85.07 -89.09 -27.93
CA PRO A 63 -86.21 -89.09 -27.01
C PRO A 63 -85.87 -89.63 -25.61
N GLU A 64 -84.90 -90.55 -25.50
CA GLU A 64 -84.52 -91.16 -24.22
C GLU A 64 -83.80 -90.17 -23.29
N ILE A 65 -82.84 -89.41 -23.84
CA ILE A 65 -82.07 -88.42 -23.07
C ILE A 65 -82.93 -87.17 -22.83
N THR A 66 -83.69 -86.73 -23.84
CA THR A 66 -84.64 -85.61 -23.71
C THR A 66 -85.68 -85.88 -22.62
N ASN A 67 -86.26 -87.09 -22.56
CA ASN A 67 -87.17 -87.45 -21.46
C ASN A 67 -86.50 -87.43 -20.08
N LYS A 68 -85.24 -87.90 -19.96
CA LYS A 68 -84.50 -87.86 -18.69
C LYS A 68 -84.13 -86.43 -18.27
N LEU A 69 -83.88 -85.53 -19.22
CA LEU A 69 -83.67 -84.10 -18.96
C LEU A 69 -84.97 -83.40 -18.55
N ILE A 70 -86.12 -83.77 -19.13
CA ILE A 70 -87.44 -83.28 -18.68
C ILE A 70 -87.78 -83.77 -17.26
N GLU A 71 -87.48 -85.04 -16.94
CA GLU A 71 -87.59 -85.54 -15.56
C GLU A 71 -86.65 -84.77 -14.61
N HIS A 72 -85.41 -84.49 -15.03
CA HIS A 72 -84.47 -83.67 -14.24
C HIS A 72 -84.95 -82.24 -14.05
N GLN A 73 -85.55 -81.62 -15.08
CA GLN A 73 -86.13 -80.28 -14.99
C GLN A 73 -87.31 -80.24 -14.02
N LYS A 74 -88.18 -81.27 -14.02
CA LYS A 74 -89.26 -81.39 -13.04
C LYS A 74 -88.70 -81.52 -11.62
N LEU A 75 -87.75 -82.43 -11.40
CA LEU A 75 -87.06 -82.56 -10.11
C LEU A 75 -86.35 -81.26 -9.68
N SER A 76 -85.79 -80.51 -10.63
CA SER A 76 -85.17 -79.20 -10.36
C SER A 76 -86.20 -78.15 -9.93
N ASN A 77 -87.34 -78.07 -10.63
CA ASN A 77 -88.41 -77.16 -10.29
C ASN A 77 -89.04 -77.53 -8.93
N GLU A 78 -89.14 -78.83 -8.62
CA GLU A 78 -89.54 -79.35 -7.31
C GLU A 78 -88.51 -78.97 -6.21
N THR A 79 -87.20 -79.09 -6.47
CA THR A 79 -86.17 -78.60 -5.52
C THR A 79 -86.25 -77.09 -5.32
N GLU A 80 -86.40 -76.31 -6.39
CA GLU A 80 -86.45 -74.84 -6.35
C GLU A 80 -87.71 -74.35 -5.63
N HIS A 81 -88.86 -74.98 -5.86
CA HIS A 81 -90.10 -74.70 -5.14
C HIS A 81 -90.01 -75.09 -3.66
N LEU A 82 -89.40 -76.23 -3.32
CA LEU A 82 -89.21 -76.63 -1.92
C LEU A 82 -88.25 -75.71 -1.18
N LEU A 83 -87.16 -75.27 -1.83
CA LEU A 83 -86.24 -74.28 -1.28
C LEU A 83 -86.92 -72.92 -1.09
N ALA A 84 -87.69 -72.43 -2.06
CA ALA A 84 -88.45 -71.18 -1.94
C ALA A 84 -89.52 -71.24 -0.82
N SER A 85 -90.22 -72.37 -0.70
CA SER A 85 -91.20 -72.58 0.40
C SER A 85 -90.57 -72.87 1.77
N SER A 86 -89.23 -72.97 1.84
CA SER A 86 -88.50 -73.16 3.10
C SER A 86 -88.13 -71.84 3.79
N GLU A 87 -88.32 -70.69 3.12
CA GLU A 87 -88.05 -69.36 3.71
C GLU A 87 -89.23 -68.84 4.56
N GLU A 88 -90.42 -69.43 4.42
CA GLU A 88 -91.59 -69.15 5.26
C GLU A 88 -91.56 -70.04 6.52
N GLY A 89 -91.08 -69.48 7.63
CA GLY A 89 -90.67 -70.25 8.81
C GLY A 89 -91.79 -70.92 9.62
N ASP A 90 -91.87 -72.25 9.54
CA ASP A 90 -92.62 -73.13 10.44
C ASP A 90 -91.74 -74.30 10.91
N THR A 91 -91.26 -74.26 12.16
CA THR A 91 -90.23 -75.19 12.66
C THR A 91 -90.69 -76.64 12.90
N VAL A 92 -92.00 -76.90 12.87
CA VAL A 92 -92.56 -78.23 13.15
C VAL A 92 -92.50 -79.18 11.93
N ARG A 93 -92.26 -78.67 10.71
CA ARG A 93 -92.12 -79.50 9.49
C ARG A 93 -90.68 -79.94 9.16
N ALA A 94 -89.70 -79.55 9.98
CA ALA A 94 -88.28 -79.70 9.66
C ALA A 94 -87.80 -81.15 9.47
N GLU A 95 -88.26 -82.14 10.25
CA GLU A 95 -87.79 -83.53 10.10
C GLU A 95 -88.35 -84.22 8.85
N GLU A 96 -89.63 -83.98 8.52
CA GLU A 96 -90.24 -84.44 7.27
C GLU A 96 -89.63 -83.74 6.06
N GLN A 97 -89.36 -82.44 6.15
CA GLN A 97 -88.66 -81.67 5.11
C GLN A 97 -87.21 -82.12 4.93
N GLN A 98 -86.47 -82.44 6.00
CA GLN A 98 -85.11 -82.99 5.90
C GLN A 98 -85.11 -84.37 5.22
N GLY A 99 -86.08 -85.24 5.53
CA GLY A 99 -86.28 -86.52 4.84
C GLY A 99 -86.64 -86.36 3.35
N CYS A 100 -87.51 -85.41 3.03
CA CYS A 100 -87.85 -85.04 1.65
C CYS A 100 -86.64 -84.44 0.91
N LEU A 101 -85.85 -83.56 1.52
CA LEU A 101 -84.64 -83.00 0.93
C LEU A 101 -83.56 -84.08 0.72
N CYS A 102 -83.32 -84.98 1.67
CA CYS A 102 -82.35 -86.06 1.50
C CYS A 102 -82.78 -87.07 0.43
N SER A 103 -84.07 -87.39 0.32
CA SER A 103 -84.57 -88.26 -0.76
C SER A 103 -84.50 -87.54 -2.11
N LEU A 104 -84.91 -86.27 -2.20
CA LEU A 104 -84.86 -85.46 -3.40
C LEU A 104 -83.41 -85.20 -3.86
N GLU A 105 -82.46 -84.98 -2.95
CA GLU A 105 -81.02 -84.90 -3.25
C GLU A 105 -80.51 -86.25 -3.83
N GLN A 106 -80.97 -87.38 -3.29
CA GLN A 106 -80.67 -88.69 -3.89
C GLN A 106 -81.32 -88.88 -5.26
N HIS A 107 -82.56 -88.41 -5.47
CA HIS A 107 -83.21 -88.43 -6.78
C HIS A 107 -82.48 -87.53 -7.78
N PHE A 108 -82.03 -86.35 -7.38
CA PHE A 108 -81.22 -85.43 -8.17
C PHE A 108 -79.86 -86.05 -8.53
N LYS A 109 -79.12 -86.60 -7.55
CA LYS A 109 -77.85 -87.33 -7.78
C LYS A 109 -78.03 -88.54 -8.71
N ARG A 110 -79.12 -89.30 -8.57
CA ARG A 110 -79.45 -90.42 -9.47
C ARG A 110 -79.75 -89.91 -10.88
N SER A 111 -80.59 -88.88 -11.01
CA SER A 111 -80.96 -88.25 -12.27
C SER A 111 -79.74 -87.68 -13.02
N VAL A 112 -78.89 -86.88 -12.37
CA VAL A 112 -77.61 -86.40 -12.95
C VAL A 112 -76.73 -87.59 -13.38
N ARG A 113 -76.58 -88.60 -12.53
CA ARG A 113 -75.76 -89.79 -12.84
C ARG A 113 -76.31 -90.58 -14.02
N ASP A 114 -77.62 -90.70 -14.15
CA ASP A 114 -78.27 -91.46 -15.22
C ASP A 114 -78.26 -90.67 -16.53
N ILE A 115 -78.42 -89.35 -16.50
CA ILE A 115 -78.13 -88.45 -17.63
C ILE A 115 -76.66 -88.57 -18.05
N LEU A 116 -75.70 -88.45 -17.12
CA LEU A 116 -74.27 -88.57 -17.42
C LEU A 116 -73.92 -89.95 -17.99
N ARG A 117 -74.55 -91.04 -17.53
CA ARG A 117 -74.37 -92.39 -18.11
C ARG A 117 -74.85 -92.44 -19.56
N LEU A 118 -76.04 -91.91 -19.85
CA LEU A 118 -76.60 -91.89 -21.21
C LEU A 118 -75.78 -91.00 -22.15
N LEU A 119 -75.33 -89.83 -21.67
CA LEU A 119 -74.44 -88.95 -22.43
C LEU A 119 -73.10 -89.65 -22.71
N LEU A 120 -72.42 -90.17 -21.68
CA LEU A 120 -71.12 -90.84 -21.82
C LEU A 120 -71.18 -92.13 -22.65
N ALA A 121 -72.35 -92.78 -22.74
CA ALA A 121 -72.59 -93.89 -23.66
C ALA A 121 -72.55 -93.47 -25.15
N ASN A 122 -72.68 -92.17 -25.45
CA ASN A 122 -72.50 -91.60 -26.79
C ASN A 122 -71.40 -90.51 -26.80
N PRO A 123 -70.12 -90.90 -27.00
CA PRO A 123 -69.00 -89.95 -26.99
C PRO A 123 -69.05 -88.87 -28.08
N LEU A 124 -69.76 -89.11 -29.19
CA LEU A 124 -69.92 -88.12 -30.26
C LEU A 124 -70.90 -87.02 -29.84
N LEU A 125 -72.01 -87.39 -29.22
CA LEU A 125 -72.97 -86.47 -28.61
C LEU A 125 -72.31 -85.60 -27.53
N CYS A 126 -71.48 -86.20 -26.66
CA CYS A 126 -70.70 -85.46 -25.67
C CYS A 126 -69.82 -84.37 -26.29
N ARG A 127 -69.21 -84.64 -27.45
CA ARG A 127 -68.33 -83.69 -28.14
C ARG A 127 -69.12 -82.55 -28.77
N ALA A 128 -70.26 -82.84 -29.40
CA ALA A 128 -71.16 -81.84 -29.96
C ALA A 128 -71.72 -80.91 -28.87
N LEU A 129 -72.27 -81.48 -27.78
CA LEU A 129 -72.80 -80.71 -26.66
C LEU A 129 -71.77 -79.81 -26.00
N LYS A 130 -70.50 -80.25 -25.90
CA LYS A 130 -69.41 -79.37 -25.47
C LYS A 130 -69.22 -78.23 -26.46
N GLN A 131 -69.08 -78.50 -27.76
CA GLN A 131 -68.82 -77.46 -28.77
C GLN A 131 -69.90 -76.38 -28.83
N GLU A 132 -71.19 -76.75 -28.74
CA GLU A 132 -72.31 -75.79 -28.80
C GLU A 132 -72.41 -74.85 -27.58
N SER A 133 -71.81 -75.23 -26.44
CA SER A 133 -72.10 -74.61 -25.13
C SER A 133 -71.00 -73.71 -24.55
N TRP A 134 -69.83 -73.60 -25.20
CA TRP A 134 -68.70 -72.74 -24.77
C TRP A 134 -68.99 -71.22 -24.77
N VAL A 135 -70.21 -70.79 -25.08
CA VAL A 135 -70.55 -69.37 -25.35
C VAL A 135 -70.96 -68.58 -24.09
N ARG A 136 -70.98 -69.20 -22.90
CA ARG A 136 -71.34 -68.50 -21.64
C ARG A 136 -70.57 -69.04 -20.43
N GLU A 137 -70.00 -68.12 -19.64
CA GLU A 137 -69.36 -68.43 -18.36
C GLU A 137 -70.39 -69.03 -17.39
N LEU A 138 -70.18 -70.30 -17.02
CA LEU A 138 -70.95 -71.01 -16.01
C LEU A 138 -70.25 -70.84 -14.65
N PRO A 139 -70.97 -70.65 -13.52
CA PRO A 139 -70.37 -70.57 -12.19
C PRO A 139 -69.51 -71.78 -11.78
N ALA A 140 -69.61 -72.90 -12.51
CA ALA A 140 -68.78 -74.09 -12.32
C ALA A 140 -67.37 -73.98 -12.95
N GLU A 141 -67.11 -73.02 -13.84
CA GLU A 141 -65.86 -72.96 -14.61
C GLU A 141 -64.64 -72.60 -13.73
N GLU A 142 -64.80 -71.72 -12.74
CA GLU A 142 -63.73 -71.42 -11.77
C GLU A 142 -63.33 -72.67 -10.97
N PHE A 143 -64.29 -73.49 -10.58
CA PHE A 143 -64.04 -74.76 -9.89
C PHE A 143 -63.36 -75.78 -10.82
N ILE A 144 -63.81 -75.89 -12.08
CA ILE A 144 -63.16 -76.75 -13.09
C ILE A 144 -61.71 -76.29 -13.32
N LYS A 145 -61.45 -74.99 -13.44
CA LYS A 145 -60.10 -74.43 -13.56
C LYS A 145 -59.22 -74.74 -12.35
N ALA A 146 -59.70 -74.47 -11.13
CA ALA A 146 -58.97 -74.80 -9.90
C ALA A 146 -58.70 -76.31 -9.79
N PHE A 147 -59.61 -77.16 -10.26
CA PHE A 147 -59.41 -78.61 -10.27
C PHE A 147 -58.40 -79.06 -11.35
N ARG A 148 -58.33 -78.39 -12.52
CA ARG A 148 -57.25 -78.59 -13.50
C ARG A 148 -55.88 -78.18 -12.93
N GLU A 149 -55.82 -77.07 -12.20
CA GLU A 149 -54.61 -76.61 -11.51
C GLU A 149 -54.18 -77.60 -10.41
N PHE A 150 -55.13 -78.08 -9.59
CA PHE A 150 -54.89 -79.17 -8.62
C PHE A 150 -54.40 -80.44 -9.30
N ARG A 151 -54.99 -80.86 -10.42
CA ARG A 151 -54.55 -82.02 -11.21
C ARG A 151 -53.11 -81.86 -11.69
N ASN A 152 -52.72 -80.67 -12.14
CA ASN A 152 -51.34 -80.40 -12.58
C ASN A 152 -50.36 -80.40 -11.40
N LEU A 153 -50.72 -79.81 -10.25
CA LEU A 153 -49.93 -79.87 -9.03
C LEU A 153 -49.77 -81.30 -8.51
N MET A 154 -50.85 -82.09 -8.51
CA MET A 154 -50.79 -83.51 -8.15
C MET A 154 -49.89 -84.29 -9.10
N LEU A 155 -49.93 -84.00 -10.40
CA LEU A 155 -49.04 -84.62 -11.38
C LEU A 155 -47.57 -84.22 -11.14
N GLU A 156 -47.25 -82.94 -10.92
CA GLU A 156 -45.90 -82.48 -10.54
C GLU A 156 -45.40 -83.21 -9.28
N ARG A 157 -46.26 -83.35 -8.26
CA ARG A 157 -45.95 -84.05 -7.00
C ARG A 157 -45.86 -85.58 -7.11
N LEU A 158 -46.46 -86.20 -8.12
CA LEU A 158 -46.36 -87.64 -8.38
C LEU A 158 -45.21 -87.99 -9.34
N LEU A 159 -44.67 -87.00 -10.06
CA LEU A 159 -43.52 -87.12 -10.96
C LEU A 159 -42.20 -86.64 -10.33
N THR A 160 -42.25 -86.01 -9.16
CA THR A 160 -41.07 -85.62 -8.38
C THR A 160 -40.61 -86.75 -7.48
N SER A 161 -39.34 -87.14 -7.60
CA SER A 161 -38.71 -88.10 -6.70
C SER A 161 -38.48 -87.47 -5.31
N PRO A 162 -38.58 -88.24 -4.20
CA PRO A 162 -38.20 -87.75 -2.87
C PRO A 162 -36.79 -87.14 -2.83
N LYS A 163 -35.85 -87.68 -3.63
CA LYS A 163 -34.49 -87.16 -3.74
C LYS A 163 -34.41 -85.83 -4.50
N GLU A 164 -35.25 -85.64 -5.51
CA GLU A 164 -35.33 -84.38 -6.27
C GLU A 164 -35.92 -83.26 -5.39
N GLU A 165 -36.92 -83.57 -4.57
CA GLU A 165 -37.48 -82.62 -3.59
C GLU A 165 -36.46 -82.27 -2.50
N GLU A 166 -35.68 -83.24 -2.01
CA GLU A 166 -34.62 -83.01 -1.03
C GLU A 166 -33.49 -82.14 -1.63
N GLU A 167 -33.09 -82.38 -2.88
CA GLU A 167 -32.17 -81.53 -3.65
C GLU A 167 -32.76 -80.12 -3.90
N ARG A 168 -34.06 -80.01 -4.17
CA ARG A 168 -34.78 -78.73 -4.33
C ARG A 168 -34.74 -77.91 -3.05
N ILE A 169 -34.99 -78.54 -1.90
CA ILE A 169 -34.92 -77.92 -0.57
C ILE A 169 -33.49 -77.48 -0.24
N GLN A 170 -32.49 -78.36 -0.45
CA GLN A 170 -31.07 -78.06 -0.23
C GLN A 170 -30.64 -76.83 -1.05
N PHE A 171 -30.99 -76.79 -2.34
CA PHE A 171 -30.67 -75.68 -3.24
C PHE A 171 -31.33 -74.36 -2.82
N MET A 172 -32.59 -74.37 -2.38
CA MET A 172 -33.25 -73.18 -1.83
C MET A 172 -32.58 -72.68 -0.54
N GLN A 173 -32.09 -73.59 0.32
CA GLN A 173 -31.36 -73.22 1.53
C GLN A 173 -30.00 -72.59 1.19
N ASP A 174 -29.25 -73.15 0.24
CA ASP A 174 -27.96 -72.62 -0.22
C ASP A 174 -28.13 -71.23 -0.85
N ILE A 175 -29.13 -71.04 -1.72
CA ILE A 175 -29.50 -69.73 -2.27
C ILE A 175 -29.85 -68.76 -1.12
N SER A 176 -30.69 -69.19 -0.16
CA SER A 176 -31.09 -68.33 0.97
C SER A 176 -29.89 -67.90 1.82
N LEU A 177 -28.92 -68.80 2.01
CA LEU A 177 -27.69 -68.53 2.74
C LEU A 177 -26.74 -67.62 1.95
N GLN A 178 -26.67 -67.77 0.62
CA GLN A 178 -25.92 -66.86 -0.26
C GLN A 178 -26.56 -65.47 -0.32
N ILE A 179 -27.90 -65.37 -0.35
CA ILE A 179 -28.64 -64.10 -0.29
C ILE A 179 -28.39 -63.41 1.06
N LYS A 180 -28.41 -64.13 2.19
CA LYS A 180 -28.06 -63.57 3.50
C LYS A 180 -26.64 -63.02 3.53
N LYS A 181 -25.65 -63.81 3.11
CA LYS A 181 -24.24 -63.38 3.04
C LYS A 181 -24.03 -62.16 2.13
N THR A 182 -24.63 -62.14 0.95
CA THR A 182 -24.51 -61.01 0.01
C THR A 182 -25.27 -59.77 0.48
N SER A 183 -26.41 -59.93 1.18
CA SER A 183 -27.12 -58.83 1.84
C SER A 183 -26.28 -58.22 2.97
N GLU A 184 -25.63 -59.05 3.79
CA GLU A 184 -24.72 -58.61 4.85
C GLU A 184 -23.50 -57.87 4.32
N THR A 185 -22.83 -58.38 3.28
CA THR A 185 -21.68 -57.67 2.67
C THR A 185 -22.11 -56.36 2.02
N VAL A 186 -23.25 -56.32 1.32
CA VAL A 186 -23.83 -55.08 0.78
C VAL A 186 -24.16 -54.09 1.91
N ARG A 187 -24.67 -54.54 3.06
CA ARG A 187 -24.95 -53.68 4.22
C ARG A 187 -23.66 -53.09 4.81
N VAL A 188 -22.61 -53.91 4.98
CA VAL A 188 -21.31 -53.46 5.48
C VAL A 188 -20.67 -52.45 4.52
N LEU A 189 -20.61 -52.76 3.22
CA LEU A 189 -20.05 -51.84 2.21
C LEU A 189 -20.83 -50.53 2.11
N LYS A 190 -22.16 -50.55 2.25
CA LYS A 190 -22.98 -49.32 2.32
C LYS A 190 -22.65 -48.48 3.55
N ALA A 191 -22.44 -49.11 4.71
CA ALA A 191 -22.05 -48.40 5.93
C ALA A 191 -20.64 -47.82 5.84
N GLU A 192 -19.69 -48.55 5.25
CA GLU A 192 -18.32 -48.08 5.01
C GLU A 192 -18.30 -46.89 4.04
N VAL A 193 -19.02 -46.97 2.92
CA VAL A 193 -19.17 -45.84 1.98
C VAL A 193 -19.81 -44.62 2.66
N ALA A 194 -20.84 -44.81 3.50
CA ALA A 194 -21.44 -43.70 4.24
C ALA A 194 -20.45 -43.05 5.22
N ALA A 195 -19.65 -43.83 5.95
CA ALA A 195 -18.63 -43.32 6.86
C ALA A 195 -17.51 -42.56 6.12
N VAL A 196 -17.08 -43.05 4.95
CA VAL A 196 -16.09 -42.36 4.09
C VAL A 196 -16.66 -41.07 3.51
N ILE A 197 -17.94 -41.03 3.16
CA ILE A 197 -18.61 -39.79 2.72
C ILE A 197 -18.67 -38.79 3.88
N GLN A 198 -19.14 -39.19 5.07
CA GLN A 198 -19.25 -38.31 6.22
C GLN A 198 -17.88 -37.73 6.64
N THR A 199 -16.86 -38.57 6.78
CA THR A 199 -15.49 -38.10 7.12
C THR A 199 -14.90 -37.17 6.08
N ARG A 200 -15.23 -37.36 4.78
CA ARG A 200 -14.87 -36.42 3.71
C ARG A 200 -15.63 -35.11 3.81
N GLU A 201 -16.91 -35.13 4.16
CA GLU A 201 -17.74 -33.94 4.36
C GLU A 201 -17.23 -33.10 5.55
N GLU A 202 -16.95 -33.74 6.70
CA GLU A 202 -16.34 -33.09 7.87
C GLU A 202 -14.96 -32.44 7.55
N GLU A 203 -14.17 -33.05 6.67
CA GLU A 203 -12.89 -32.50 6.22
C GLU A 203 -13.06 -31.36 5.19
N ILE A 204 -14.11 -31.41 4.35
CA ILE A 204 -14.49 -30.30 3.47
C ILE A 204 -14.93 -29.10 4.31
N ASP A 205 -15.79 -29.30 5.31
CA ASP A 205 -16.30 -28.21 6.17
C ASP A 205 -15.17 -27.52 6.94
N LYS A 206 -14.22 -28.29 7.50
CA LYS A 206 -12.99 -27.72 8.12
C LYS A 206 -12.21 -26.83 7.15
N ARG A 207 -12.05 -27.27 5.89
CA ARG A 207 -11.33 -26.51 4.86
C ARG A 207 -12.11 -25.29 4.39
N VAL A 208 -13.44 -25.39 4.27
CA VAL A 208 -14.33 -24.26 3.95
C VAL A 208 -14.23 -23.18 5.01
N ASN A 209 -14.28 -23.57 6.30
CA ASN A 209 -14.10 -22.64 7.41
C ASN A 209 -12.71 -21.98 7.38
N MET A 210 -11.64 -22.77 7.24
CA MET A 210 -10.27 -22.23 7.16
C MET A 210 -10.07 -21.29 5.95
N VAL A 211 -10.69 -21.57 4.80
CA VAL A 211 -10.67 -20.66 3.64
C VAL A 211 -11.44 -19.37 3.93
N GLN A 212 -12.55 -19.45 4.66
CA GLN A 212 -13.32 -18.28 5.06
C GLN A 212 -12.55 -17.40 6.07
N ASP A 213 -11.90 -18.01 7.08
CA ASP A 213 -11.07 -17.31 8.08
C ASP A 213 -9.85 -16.63 7.43
N LEU A 214 -9.18 -17.32 6.50
CA LEU A 214 -8.09 -16.73 5.72
C LEU A 214 -8.57 -15.58 4.85
N LYS A 215 -9.78 -15.69 4.28
CA LYS A 215 -10.38 -14.64 3.45
C LYS A 215 -10.73 -13.39 4.28
N THR A 216 -11.29 -13.55 5.48
CA THR A 216 -11.57 -12.39 6.36
C THR A 216 -10.27 -11.75 6.83
N SER A 217 -9.28 -12.54 7.26
CA SER A 217 -7.97 -12.02 7.68
C SER A 217 -7.24 -11.29 6.54
N MET A 218 -7.32 -11.77 5.30
CA MET A 218 -6.79 -11.06 4.12
C MET A 218 -7.53 -9.74 3.86
N GLN A 219 -8.84 -9.69 4.07
CA GLN A 219 -9.64 -8.46 3.89
C GLN A 219 -9.31 -7.42 4.97
N GLU A 220 -9.24 -7.84 6.23
CA GLU A 220 -8.79 -7.02 7.37
C GLU A 220 -7.40 -6.44 7.11
N LEU A 221 -6.41 -7.28 6.80
CA LEU A 221 -5.04 -6.84 6.49
C LEU A 221 -4.97 -5.88 5.31
N THR A 222 -5.86 -6.02 4.32
CA THR A 222 -5.92 -5.12 3.15
C THR A 222 -6.47 -3.74 3.54
N GLU A 223 -7.53 -3.68 4.33
CA GLU A 223 -8.09 -2.40 4.80
C GLU A 223 -7.16 -1.73 5.83
N ASP A 224 -6.53 -2.48 6.74
CA ASP A 224 -5.51 -1.96 7.67
C ASP A 224 -4.30 -1.39 6.92
N SER A 225 -3.77 -2.12 5.92
CA SER A 225 -2.67 -1.64 5.08
C SER A 225 -3.03 -0.35 4.33
N LYS A 226 -4.26 -0.27 3.79
CA LYS A 226 -4.80 0.90 3.11
C LYS A 226 -5.00 2.09 4.04
N ALA A 227 -5.49 1.86 5.27
CA ALA A 227 -5.61 2.89 6.30
C ALA A 227 -4.23 3.42 6.72
N ASN A 228 -3.26 2.53 6.95
CA ASN A 228 -1.88 2.90 7.28
C ASN A 228 -1.21 3.73 6.16
N ILE A 229 -1.40 3.34 4.89
CA ILE A 229 -0.90 4.12 3.73
C ILE A 229 -1.54 5.51 3.70
N GLN A 230 -2.86 5.61 3.89
CA GLN A 230 -3.56 6.91 3.94
C GLN A 230 -3.10 7.78 5.09
N GLN A 231 -2.82 7.21 6.27
CA GLN A 231 -2.27 7.92 7.41
C GLN A 231 -0.86 8.45 7.11
N ILE A 232 0.03 7.61 6.58
CA ILE A 232 1.41 8.01 6.21
C ILE A 232 1.38 9.12 5.15
N GLU A 233 0.49 9.05 4.16
CA GLU A 233 0.32 10.12 3.17
C GLU A 233 -0.17 11.44 3.78
N GLN A 234 -1.08 11.40 4.76
CA GLN A 234 -1.59 12.60 5.43
C GLN A 234 -0.54 13.21 6.36
N GLU A 235 0.15 12.38 7.16
CA GLU A 235 1.24 12.81 8.03
C GLU A 235 2.41 13.38 7.21
N GLY A 236 2.78 12.73 6.10
CA GLY A 236 3.83 13.21 5.20
C GLY A 236 3.48 14.55 4.52
N LYS A 237 2.24 14.72 4.05
CA LYS A 237 1.77 16.02 3.50
C LYS A 237 1.81 17.12 4.56
N LYS A 238 1.32 16.83 5.77
CA LYS A 238 1.34 17.79 6.88
C LYS A 238 2.77 18.18 7.27
N GLN A 239 3.68 17.22 7.38
CA GLN A 239 5.09 17.49 7.65
C GLN A 239 5.72 18.33 6.53
N GLN A 240 5.41 18.05 5.26
CA GLN A 240 5.90 18.83 4.13
C GLN A 240 5.37 20.29 4.16
N GLU A 241 4.12 20.51 4.55
CA GLU A 241 3.53 21.85 4.73
C GLU A 241 4.21 22.59 5.91
N GLU A 242 4.35 21.95 7.07
CA GLU A 242 5.03 22.51 8.25
C GLU A 242 6.51 22.85 7.97
N GLU A 243 7.24 21.98 7.26
CA GLU A 243 8.63 22.23 6.85
C GLU A 243 8.74 23.37 5.81
N LEU A 244 7.80 23.46 4.87
CA LEU A 244 7.75 24.53 3.87
C LEU A 244 7.47 25.89 4.52
N GLU A 245 6.50 25.98 5.43
CA GLU A 245 6.21 27.20 6.20
C GLU A 245 7.41 27.59 7.08
N ALA A 246 8.04 26.62 7.77
CA ALA A 246 9.23 26.87 8.58
C ALA A 246 10.44 27.33 7.74
N TYR A 247 10.59 26.80 6.52
CA TYR A 247 11.60 27.25 5.56
C TYR A 247 11.32 28.67 5.07
N GLN A 248 10.09 28.97 4.64
CA GLN A 248 9.69 30.31 4.18
C GLN A 248 9.88 31.36 5.27
N ALA A 249 9.48 31.07 6.51
CA ALA A 249 9.67 31.95 7.65
C ALA A 249 11.16 32.18 8.00
N ARG A 250 12.05 31.21 7.73
CA ARG A 250 13.50 31.38 7.87
C ARG A 250 14.10 32.21 6.74
N SER A 251 13.66 32.00 5.50
CA SER A 251 14.11 32.80 4.34
C SER A 251 13.75 34.27 4.54
N ALA A 252 12.49 34.56 4.89
CA ALA A 252 12.02 35.92 5.14
C ALA A 252 12.84 36.64 6.24
N ARG A 253 13.16 35.96 7.35
CA ARG A 253 14.01 36.55 8.40
C ARG A 253 15.43 36.82 7.94
N LEU A 254 16.04 35.91 7.18
CA LEU A 254 17.39 36.11 6.65
C LEU A 254 17.42 37.21 5.57
N GLU A 255 16.33 37.38 4.82
CA GLU A 255 16.15 38.47 3.86
C GLU A 255 15.95 39.83 4.57
N GLU A 256 15.21 39.87 5.68
CA GLU A 256 15.09 41.04 6.56
C GLU A 256 16.44 41.40 7.21
N GLU A 257 17.14 40.43 7.83
CA GLU A 257 18.47 40.64 8.42
C GLU A 257 19.50 41.12 7.38
N ALA A 258 19.45 40.60 6.15
CA ALA A 258 20.31 41.06 5.06
C ALA A 258 20.02 42.51 4.66
N GLN A 259 18.75 42.89 4.54
CA GLN A 259 18.35 44.26 4.21
C GLN A 259 18.71 45.26 5.33
N GLU A 260 18.57 44.87 6.60
CA GLU A 260 19.01 45.68 7.74
C GLU A 260 20.53 45.91 7.72
N LEU A 261 21.32 44.87 7.47
CA LEU A 261 22.78 44.97 7.36
C LEU A 261 23.25 45.78 6.14
N GLU A 262 22.58 45.64 4.99
CA GLU A 262 22.85 46.50 3.82
C GLU A 262 22.58 47.98 4.14
N ALA A 263 21.47 48.28 4.81
CA ALA A 263 21.15 49.64 5.24
C ALA A 263 22.13 50.20 6.29
N GLU A 264 22.61 49.38 7.23
CA GLU A 264 23.65 49.77 8.19
C GLU A 264 24.98 50.10 7.48
N VAL A 265 25.40 49.27 6.53
CA VAL A 265 26.62 49.49 5.73
C VAL A 265 26.52 50.79 4.92
N ASP A 266 25.39 51.03 4.23
CA ASP A 266 25.18 52.27 3.48
C ASP A 266 25.19 53.51 4.38
N ALA A 267 24.58 53.44 5.57
CA ALA A 267 24.62 54.51 6.56
C ALA A 267 26.06 54.82 7.01
N LEU A 268 26.83 53.78 7.38
CA LEU A 268 28.23 53.91 7.77
C LEU A 268 29.11 54.48 6.65
N ILE A 269 28.89 54.08 5.39
CA ILE A 269 29.59 54.65 4.23
C ILE A 269 29.32 56.16 4.12
N VAL A 270 28.07 56.60 4.31
CA VAL A 270 27.71 58.02 4.26
C VAL A 270 28.34 58.80 5.43
N GLU A 271 28.27 58.29 6.66
CA GLU A 271 28.89 58.92 7.84
C GLU A 271 30.41 59.03 7.71
N HIS A 272 31.08 57.94 7.33
CA HIS A 272 32.52 57.93 7.12
C HIS A 272 32.91 58.92 6.02
N ARG A 273 32.21 58.94 4.88
CA ARG A 273 32.47 59.89 3.80
C ARG A 273 32.25 61.35 4.24
N ALA A 274 31.25 61.63 5.06
CA ALA A 274 31.03 62.95 5.62
C ALA A 274 32.15 63.38 6.60
N SER A 275 32.61 62.45 7.46
CA SER A 275 33.71 62.70 8.40
C SER A 275 35.04 62.94 7.66
N GLU A 276 35.31 62.16 6.61
CA GLU A 276 36.50 62.24 5.76
C GLU A 276 36.56 63.61 5.03
N LEU A 277 35.45 64.03 4.42
CA LEU A 277 35.32 65.35 3.81
C LEU A 277 35.48 66.49 4.83
N ALA A 278 35.00 66.31 6.07
CA ALA A 278 35.19 67.30 7.14
C ALA A 278 36.66 67.40 7.58
N LEU A 279 37.38 66.28 7.63
CA LEU A 279 38.83 66.24 7.90
C LEU A 279 39.63 66.87 6.76
N ARG A 280 39.36 66.53 5.49
CA ARG A 280 39.98 67.21 4.32
C ARG A 280 39.80 68.73 4.41
N LYS A 281 38.59 69.21 4.69
CA LYS A 281 38.30 70.64 4.88
C LYS A 281 39.02 71.27 6.08
N ARG A 282 39.45 70.50 7.09
CA ARG A 282 40.29 71.01 8.19
C ARG A 282 41.76 71.06 7.76
N ILE A 283 42.25 70.02 7.10
CA ILE A 283 43.61 69.94 6.56
C ILE A 283 43.87 71.12 5.61
N CYS A 284 43.04 71.32 4.58
CA CYS A 284 43.24 72.42 3.62
C CYS A 284 43.20 73.82 4.28
N ARG A 285 42.45 74.01 5.37
CA ARG A 285 42.47 75.27 6.12
C ARG A 285 43.79 75.46 6.88
N ALA A 286 44.28 74.43 7.55
CA ALA A 286 45.58 74.46 8.21
C ALA A 286 46.73 74.65 7.21
N GLU A 287 46.67 73.99 6.04
CA GLU A 287 47.63 74.19 4.94
C GLU A 287 47.62 75.63 4.42
N MET A 288 46.44 76.23 4.23
CA MET A 288 46.31 77.65 3.86
C MET A 288 46.86 78.58 4.95
N GLU A 289 46.59 78.30 6.22
CA GLU A 289 47.14 79.07 7.35
C GLU A 289 48.68 78.98 7.40
N ILE A 290 49.25 77.79 7.23
CA ILE A 290 50.70 77.59 7.15
C ILE A 290 51.28 78.35 5.94
N ALA A 291 50.67 78.24 4.76
CA ALA A 291 51.13 78.97 3.57
C ALA A 291 51.10 80.50 3.78
N ASN A 292 50.07 81.03 4.44
CA ASN A 292 49.99 82.45 4.81
C ASN A 292 51.08 82.86 5.80
N TRP A 293 51.43 81.99 6.76
CA TRP A 293 52.54 82.26 7.70
C TRP A 293 53.91 82.21 7.03
N VAL A 294 54.13 81.27 6.11
CA VAL A 294 55.35 81.19 5.30
C VAL A 294 55.49 82.46 4.44
N GLN A 295 54.44 82.87 3.73
CA GLN A 295 54.47 84.10 2.91
C GLN A 295 54.77 85.36 3.74
N LYS A 296 54.23 85.47 4.96
CA LYS A 296 54.58 86.57 5.88
C LYS A 296 56.04 86.51 6.30
N TYR A 297 56.52 85.33 6.71
CA TYR A 297 57.90 85.14 7.11
C TYR A 297 58.87 85.49 5.96
N ASP A 298 58.61 85.02 4.74
CA ASP A 298 59.43 85.31 3.57
C ASP A 298 59.44 86.81 3.24
N ALA A 299 58.29 87.49 3.39
CA ALA A 299 58.19 88.94 3.19
C ALA A 299 58.94 89.75 4.27
N ASP A 300 58.74 89.41 5.54
CA ASP A 300 59.42 90.05 6.68
C ASP A 300 60.94 89.83 6.59
N MET A 301 61.38 88.63 6.20
CA MET A 301 62.80 88.32 5.98
C MET A 301 63.38 89.08 4.78
N ALA A 302 62.62 89.25 3.69
CA ALA A 302 63.05 90.04 2.54
C ALA A 302 63.17 91.54 2.88
N GLU A 303 62.23 92.10 3.66
CA GLU A 303 62.32 93.47 4.18
C GLU A 303 63.55 93.65 5.08
N LYS A 304 63.76 92.73 6.03
CA LYS A 304 64.92 92.77 6.95
C LYS A 304 66.26 92.59 6.23
N GLN A 305 66.29 91.79 5.16
CA GLN A 305 67.47 91.66 4.30
C GLN A 305 67.74 92.96 3.52
N ALA A 306 66.71 93.61 2.99
CA ALA A 306 66.85 94.90 2.30
C ALA A 306 67.31 96.03 3.26
N GLU A 307 66.76 96.10 4.48
CA GLU A 307 67.23 97.00 5.54
C GLU A 307 68.71 96.76 5.88
N TYR A 308 69.11 95.49 6.03
CA TYR A 308 70.50 95.12 6.30
C TYR A 308 71.44 95.56 5.17
N GLU A 309 71.06 95.30 3.92
CA GLU A 309 71.83 95.70 2.73
C GLU A 309 71.93 97.23 2.59
N GLU A 310 70.88 97.99 2.93
CA GLU A 310 70.94 99.46 2.98
C GLU A 310 71.91 99.96 4.06
N VAL A 311 71.84 99.39 5.27
CA VAL A 311 72.74 99.75 6.38
C VAL A 311 74.19 99.35 6.08
N GLU A 312 74.43 98.19 5.46
CA GLU A 312 75.77 97.78 5.03
C GLU A 312 76.30 98.69 3.90
N ALA A 313 75.45 99.09 2.94
CA ALA A 313 75.79 100.05 1.90
C ALA A 313 76.06 101.46 2.46
N ALA A 314 75.41 101.87 3.57
CA ALA A 314 75.72 103.11 4.28
C ALA A 314 77.04 102.99 5.05
N TYR A 315 77.21 101.94 5.85
CA TYR A 315 78.42 101.67 6.64
C TYR A 315 79.68 101.58 5.77
N THR A 316 79.60 100.92 4.61
CA THR A 316 80.73 100.82 3.67
C THR A 316 81.12 102.18 3.08
N LYS A 317 80.14 103.06 2.77
CA LYS A 317 80.40 104.45 2.35
C LYS A 317 81.04 105.26 3.48
N GLU A 318 80.44 105.26 4.68
CA GLU A 318 80.97 105.99 5.83
C GLU A 318 82.39 105.53 6.21
N LYS A 319 82.67 104.22 6.14
CA LYS A 319 83.99 103.65 6.37
C LYS A 319 85.02 104.13 5.34
N ALA A 320 84.64 104.24 4.07
CA ALA A 320 85.49 104.80 3.02
C ALA A 320 85.73 106.31 3.22
N GLU A 321 84.70 107.07 3.59
CA GLU A 321 84.83 108.50 3.91
C GLU A 321 85.71 108.75 5.14
N LEU A 322 85.54 107.94 6.19
CA LEU A 322 86.34 107.96 7.41
C LEU A 322 87.82 107.65 7.11
N ALA A 323 88.10 106.66 6.27
CA ALA A 323 89.47 106.36 5.83
C ALA A 323 90.10 107.57 5.12
N ARG A 324 89.39 108.17 4.16
CA ARG A 324 89.83 109.37 3.43
C ARG A 324 90.01 110.59 4.35
N LEU A 325 89.13 110.79 5.34
CA LEU A 325 89.26 111.87 6.32
C LEU A 325 90.42 111.63 7.29
N THR A 326 90.68 110.37 7.65
CA THR A 326 91.82 109.98 8.49
C THR A 326 93.14 110.23 7.77
N GLU A 327 93.25 109.84 6.49
CA GLU A 327 94.40 110.15 5.64
C GLU A 327 94.65 111.66 5.57
N LYS A 328 93.62 112.46 5.26
CA LYS A 328 93.71 113.93 5.28
C LYS A 328 94.14 114.48 6.63
N ARG A 329 93.63 113.94 7.74
CA ARG A 329 94.04 114.34 9.10
C ARG A 329 95.51 113.99 9.35
N THR A 330 96.01 112.85 8.89
CA THR A 330 97.43 112.50 9.05
C THR A 330 98.35 113.44 8.26
N LEU A 331 97.97 113.82 7.04
CA LEU A 331 98.71 114.82 6.25
C LEU A 331 98.68 116.20 6.94
N LEU A 332 97.51 116.68 7.37
CA LEU A 332 97.39 117.96 8.09
C LEU A 332 98.17 117.99 9.41
N LEU A 333 98.27 116.86 10.13
CA LEU A 333 99.10 116.76 11.34
C LEU A 333 100.60 116.81 11.01
N GLN A 334 101.03 116.21 9.90
CA GLN A 334 102.41 116.33 9.42
C GLN A 334 102.73 117.78 9.02
N GLU A 335 101.88 118.41 8.20
CA GLU A 335 102.01 119.83 7.82
C GLU A 335 102.04 120.75 9.05
N TYR A 336 101.14 120.54 10.02
CA TYR A 336 101.12 121.31 11.27
C TYR A 336 102.43 121.14 12.06
N SER A 337 102.94 119.91 12.20
CA SER A 337 104.22 119.68 12.89
C SER A 337 105.40 120.33 12.18
N GLN A 338 105.41 120.35 10.84
CA GLN A 338 106.42 121.07 10.05
C GLN A 338 106.34 122.58 10.31
N ILE A 339 105.13 123.16 10.29
CA ILE A 339 104.92 124.59 10.59
C ILE A 339 105.35 124.92 12.03
N GLU A 340 105.05 124.06 13.01
CA GLU A 340 105.51 124.26 14.40
C GLU A 340 107.03 124.22 14.52
N GLU A 341 107.71 123.31 13.83
CA GLU A 341 109.17 123.22 13.78
C GLU A 341 109.80 124.40 13.03
N GLU A 342 109.20 124.87 11.93
CA GLU A 342 109.63 126.08 11.23
C GLU A 342 109.46 127.33 12.10
N CYS A 343 108.32 127.48 12.78
CA CYS A 343 108.09 128.56 13.75
C CYS A 343 108.99 128.44 14.98
N ARG A 344 109.43 127.24 15.37
CA ARG A 344 110.45 127.04 16.42
C ARG A 344 111.81 127.53 15.93
N ARG A 345 112.27 127.07 14.76
CA ARG A 345 113.54 127.51 14.16
C ARG A 345 113.59 129.00 13.81
N LEU A 346 112.45 129.60 13.44
CA LEU A 346 112.35 131.04 13.23
C LEU A 346 112.52 131.81 14.55
N ARG A 347 111.84 131.39 15.63
CA ARG A 347 112.03 131.98 16.97
C ARG A 347 113.46 131.80 17.49
N GLU A 348 114.07 130.63 17.29
CA GLU A 348 115.48 130.39 17.62
C GLU A 348 116.42 131.35 16.87
N LYS A 349 116.22 131.53 15.56
CA LYS A 349 116.98 132.50 14.74
C LYS A 349 116.74 133.95 15.17
N GLU A 350 115.52 134.32 15.51
CA GLU A 350 115.19 135.65 16.02
C GLU A 350 115.88 135.90 17.37
N GLU A 351 115.87 134.93 18.28
CA GLU A 351 116.62 134.99 19.53
C GLU A 351 118.13 135.07 19.31
N GLU A 352 118.70 134.29 18.38
CA GLU A 352 120.12 134.36 18.01
C GLU A 352 120.47 135.75 17.45
N ALA A 353 119.66 136.30 16.55
CA ALA A 353 119.82 137.65 16.04
C ALA A 353 119.70 138.71 17.14
N LEU A 354 118.82 138.52 18.13
CA LEU A 354 118.68 139.37 19.31
C LEU A 354 119.91 139.26 20.24
N LYS A 355 120.47 138.07 20.42
CA LYS A 355 121.71 137.82 21.17
C LYS A 355 122.89 138.50 20.47
N GLU A 356 123.02 138.33 19.15
CA GLU A 356 124.03 139.03 18.34
C GLU A 356 123.86 140.55 18.40
N LEU A 357 122.65 141.08 18.22
CA LEU A 357 122.37 142.51 18.29
C LEU A 357 122.72 143.07 19.68
N ASN A 358 122.44 142.33 20.76
CA ASN A 358 122.84 142.70 22.11
C ASN A 358 124.37 142.71 22.29
N ILE A 359 125.10 141.76 21.69
CA ILE A 359 126.58 141.75 21.68
C ILE A 359 127.12 142.96 20.91
N ARG A 360 126.63 143.19 19.68
CA ARG A 360 127.00 144.33 18.83
C ARG A 360 126.69 145.67 19.52
N THR A 361 125.54 145.76 20.20
CA THR A 361 125.12 146.95 20.97
C THR A 361 126.00 147.15 22.21
N ARG A 362 126.38 146.08 22.94
CA ARG A 362 127.36 146.16 24.04
C ARG A 362 128.73 146.63 23.56
N ALA A 363 129.21 146.12 22.43
CA ALA A 363 130.47 146.54 21.81
C ALA A 363 130.41 148.02 21.39
N ALA A 364 129.35 148.43 20.70
CA ALA A 364 129.11 149.83 20.33
C ALA A 364 129.02 150.75 21.56
N THR A 365 128.35 150.32 22.63
CA THR A 365 128.26 151.06 23.90
C THR A 365 129.64 151.21 24.56
N CYS A 366 130.47 150.16 24.55
CA CYS A 366 131.84 150.23 25.06
C CYS A 366 132.70 151.23 24.26
N ILE A 367 132.64 151.17 22.93
CA ILE A 367 133.36 152.10 22.03
C ILE A 367 132.89 153.54 22.26
N GLN A 368 131.57 153.77 22.32
CA GLN A 368 130.99 155.09 22.59
C GLN A 368 131.37 155.62 23.99
N ALA A 369 131.40 154.76 25.01
CA ALA A 369 131.82 155.14 26.36
C ALA A 369 133.32 155.51 26.41
N TYR A 370 134.17 154.74 25.73
CA TYR A 370 135.61 155.01 25.66
C TYR A 370 135.89 156.34 24.92
N TRP A 371 135.21 156.58 23.80
CA TRP A 371 135.30 157.82 23.03
C TRP A 371 134.80 159.04 23.81
N LYS A 372 133.62 158.96 24.44
CA LYS A 372 133.10 160.03 25.31
C LYS A 372 134.05 160.31 26.48
N GLY A 373 134.62 159.27 27.09
CA GLY A 373 135.63 159.42 28.14
C GLY A 373 136.94 160.06 27.66
N TYR A 374 137.41 159.73 26.46
CA TYR A 374 138.58 160.36 25.84
C TYR A 374 138.34 161.85 25.56
N LEU A 375 137.18 162.19 24.98
CA LEU A 375 136.81 163.56 24.63
C LEU A 375 136.74 164.47 25.88
N VAL A 376 136.18 163.98 26.98
CA VAL A 376 136.13 164.71 28.27
C VAL A 376 137.53 164.89 28.87
N ARG A 377 138.41 163.88 28.78
CA ARG A 377 139.80 163.97 29.30
C ARG A 377 140.71 164.86 28.45
N SER A 378 140.40 165.06 27.16
CA SER A 378 141.17 165.93 26.25
C SER A 378 141.09 167.42 26.58
N LEU A 379 140.03 167.86 27.28
CA LEU A 379 139.70 169.30 27.42
C LEU A 379 140.29 170.00 28.67
N TYR A 380 141.11 169.35 29.51
CA TYR A 380 141.35 169.83 30.89
C TYR A 380 142.78 169.96 31.45
N SER A 381 143.83 170.09 30.62
CA SER A 381 145.14 170.65 31.09
C SER A 381 145.88 171.34 29.92
N SER A 382 146.59 172.47 30.02
CA SER A 382 147.23 173.19 31.15
C SER A 382 147.34 174.72 30.80
N LYS A 383 147.70 175.71 31.65
CA LYS A 383 149.02 175.99 32.35
C LYS A 383 148.95 177.24 33.35
N LYS A 384 150.08 177.85 33.79
CA LYS A 384 150.31 179.01 34.78
C LYS A 384 149.60 178.93 36.15
N LYS A 385 150.26 179.18 37.28
CA LYS A 385 151.69 179.52 37.54
C LYS A 385 152.54 178.23 37.59
N LYS A 386 153.78 178.19 37.09
CA LYS A 386 154.57 179.15 36.31
C LYS A 386 155.39 178.27 35.32
N LYS A 387 155.15 178.27 33.99
CA LYS A 387 154.53 179.28 33.07
C LYS A 387 153.44 178.70 32.08
N GLY A 388 152.42 179.52 31.70
CA GLY A 388 151.35 179.32 30.64
C GLY A 388 149.98 180.05 30.88
N LYS A 389 148.76 179.42 30.88
CA LYS A 389 147.46 179.83 31.56
C LYS A 389 146.33 178.73 31.52
N GLY A 390 145.45 178.54 32.54
CA GLY A 390 144.26 177.61 32.54
C GLY A 390 143.86 176.96 33.91
N LYS A 391 142.56 176.69 34.20
CA LYS A 391 141.99 176.34 35.55
C LYS A 391 140.60 175.63 35.49
N GLY A 392 140.27 174.70 36.40
CA GLY A 392 138.88 174.25 36.71
C GLY A 392 138.82 172.94 37.55
N LYS A 393 137.68 172.67 38.20
CA LYS A 393 137.45 171.57 39.18
C LYS A 393 136.78 170.35 38.53
#